data_AF-A0A519CIL0-F1
#
_entry.id   AF-A0A519CIL0-F1
#
_cell.length_a   1.000
_cell.length_b   1.000
_cell.length_c   1.000
_cell.angle_alpha   90.00
_cell.angle_beta   90.00
_cell.angle_gamma   90.00
#
_symmetry.space_group_name_H-M   'P 1'
#
loop_
_entity.id
_entity.type
_entity.pdbx_description
1 polymer ?
#
loop_
_entity_poly.entity_id
_entity_poly.type
_entity_poly.pdbx_seq_one_letter_code
_entity_poly.pdbx_strand_id
1 'polypeptide(L)'
;MKYVVSVSKTYKNRSSGVIHREKTKKHWHIFYYEYDEIDEVWKTHFDQVNWLVAMYYKLHKVKKVYLWCDNCQDHNLNFLKKRDDKNILNSECLMCGEKIKDMEIEIDDDMVKQLEIKD
;
A
#
# COMPACT_ATOMS: atom_id res chain seq x y z
N MET A 1 2.20 12.98 0.11
CA MET A 1 1.39 12.41 1.22
C MET A 1 1.75 10.94 1.39
N LYS A 2 1.93 10.43 2.63
CA LYS A 2 2.41 9.06 2.88
C LYS A 2 1.25 8.07 3.06
N TYR A 3 1.16 7.09 2.16
CA TYR A 3 0.17 6.01 2.22
C TYR A 3 0.82 4.74 2.76
N VAL A 4 0.70 4.51 4.07
CA VAL A 4 1.34 3.37 4.72
C VAL A 4 0.54 2.09 4.48
N VAL A 5 1.14 1.14 3.77
CA VAL A 5 0.53 -0.13 3.40
C VAL A 5 0.94 -1.25 4.35
N SER A 6 2.12 -1.15 4.98
CA SER A 6 2.56 -2.16 5.95
C SER A 6 3.35 -1.57 7.10
N VAL A 7 3.17 -2.17 8.27
CA VAL A 7 3.92 -1.88 9.48
C VAL A 7 4.33 -3.22 10.08
N SER A 8 5.63 -3.45 10.22
CA SER A 8 6.16 -4.71 10.71
C SER A 8 7.28 -4.50 11.73
N LYS A 9 7.51 -5.50 12.57
CA LYS A 9 8.61 -5.52 13.53
C LYS A 9 9.55 -6.65 13.15
N THR A 10 10.77 -6.33 12.76
CA THR A 10 11.74 -7.32 12.26
C THR A 10 13.10 -7.16 12.94
N TYR A 11 13.94 -8.19 12.82
CA TYR A 11 15.33 -8.12 13.29
C TYR A 11 16.14 -7.15 12.43
N LYS A 12 17.17 -6.53 13.03
CA LYS A 12 18.05 -5.57 12.34
C LYS A 12 18.73 -6.17 11.10
N ASN A 13 19.17 -7.43 11.21
CA ASN A 13 19.79 -8.15 10.12
C ASN A 13 18.76 -9.19 9.65
N ARG A 14 18.26 -9.10 8.43
CA ARG A 14 17.15 -9.93 7.94
C ARG A 14 17.54 -10.89 6.81
N SER A 15 18.81 -11.26 6.73
CA SER A 15 19.31 -12.13 5.66
C SER A 15 18.72 -13.53 5.78
N SER A 16 18.42 -14.15 4.62
CA SER A 16 17.98 -15.55 4.56
C SER A 16 19.02 -16.47 5.22
N GLY A 17 18.56 -17.47 5.97
CA GLY A 17 19.42 -18.45 6.65
C GLY A 17 20.01 -17.99 7.99
N VAL A 18 19.68 -16.79 8.49
CA VAL A 18 20.15 -16.32 9.80
C VAL A 18 19.19 -16.73 10.91
N ILE A 19 19.66 -17.55 11.86
CA ILE A 19 18.93 -17.87 13.09
C ILE A 19 19.22 -16.77 14.13
N HIS A 20 18.18 -16.04 14.53
CA HIS A 20 18.30 -14.99 15.54
C HIS A 20 18.21 -15.55 16.95
N ARG A 21 19.11 -15.11 17.83
CA ARG A 21 18.99 -15.33 19.28
C ARG A 21 17.81 -14.53 19.82
N GLU A 22 17.15 -15.00 20.88
CA GLU A 22 15.98 -14.33 21.47
C GLU A 22 16.23 -12.86 21.87
N LYS A 23 17.43 -12.55 22.35
CA LYS A 23 17.84 -11.20 22.77
C LYS A 23 18.19 -10.27 21.61
N THR A 24 18.07 -10.72 20.36
CA THR A 24 18.41 -9.89 19.20
C THR A 24 17.45 -8.70 19.09
N LYS A 25 18.01 -7.49 19.00
CA LYS A 25 17.22 -6.26 18.91
C LYS A 25 16.36 -6.27 17.63
N LYS A 26 15.10 -5.88 17.80
CA LYS A 26 14.12 -5.72 16.72
C LYS A 26 13.82 -4.24 16.51
N HIS A 27 13.60 -3.85 15.26
CA HIS A 27 13.21 -2.50 14.86
C HIS A 27 11.82 -2.54 14.23
N TRP A 28 11.14 -1.40 14.29
CA TRP A 28 9.89 -1.22 13.56
C TRP A 28 10.19 -0.64 12.19
N HIS A 29 9.50 -1.17 11.19
CA HIS A 29 9.59 -0.71 9.82
C HIS A 29 8.20 -0.38 9.30
N ILE A 30 8.16 0.64 8.46
CA ILE A 30 6.98 1.00 7.67
C ILE A 30 7.31 0.83 6.19
N PHE A 31 6.32 0.38 5.44
CA PHE A 31 6.33 0.36 3.99
C PHE A 31 5.19 1.23 3.49
N TYR A 32 5.53 2.24 2.68
CA TYR A 32 4.57 3.23 2.24
C TYR A 32 4.84 3.69 0.81
N TYR A 33 3.78 4.22 0.21
CA TYR A 33 3.82 4.90 -1.07
C TYR A 33 3.76 6.40 -0.86
N GLU A 34 4.51 7.13 -1.66
CA GLU A 34 4.47 8.58 -1.76
C GLU A 34 4.39 8.95 -3.24
N TYR A 35 3.46 9.84 -3.57
CA TYR A 35 3.34 10.36 -4.93
C TYR A 35 4.42 11.43 -5.13
N ASP A 36 5.25 11.25 -6.15
CA ASP A 36 6.21 12.25 -6.57
C ASP A 36 5.54 13.19 -7.57
N GLU A 37 5.36 14.46 -7.18
CA GLU A 37 4.72 15.47 -8.02
C GLU A 37 5.56 15.88 -9.24
N ILE A 38 6.86 15.60 -9.24
CA ILE A 38 7.76 15.98 -10.36
C ILE A 38 7.74 14.92 -11.45
N ASP A 39 7.88 13.65 -11.04
CA ASP A 39 7.93 12.53 -11.97
C ASP A 39 6.52 11.96 -12.28
N GLU A 40 5.50 12.42 -11.57
CA GLU A 40 4.11 11.93 -11.64
C GLU A 40 3.97 10.42 -11.34
N VAL A 41 4.92 9.83 -10.61
CA VAL A 41 4.97 8.39 -10.29
C VAL A 41 4.85 8.13 -8.79
N TRP A 42 4.18 7.03 -8.44
CA TRP A 42 4.15 6.48 -7.08
C TRP A 42 5.48 5.81 -6.72
N LYS A 43 6.23 6.40 -5.79
CA LYS A 43 7.48 5.84 -5.28
C LYS A 43 7.25 5.03 -4.01
N THR A 44 7.98 3.92 -3.89
CA THR A 44 7.92 3.04 -2.71
C THR A 44 9.07 3.34 -1.75
N HIS A 45 8.75 3.34 -0.46
CA HIS A 45 9.71 3.65 0.60
C HIS A 45 9.66 2.62 1.71
N PHE A 46 10.81 2.41 2.35
CA PHE A 46 10.97 1.50 3.48
C PHE A 46 11.79 2.18 4.59
N ASP A 47 11.11 2.63 5.64
CA ASP A 47 11.74 3.42 6.70
C ASP A 47 11.73 2.69 8.04
N GLN A 48 12.78 2.91 8.82
CA GLN A 48 12.83 2.49 10.21
C GLN A 48 12.21 3.56 11.10
N VAL A 49 11.33 3.15 12.01
CA VAL A 49 10.62 4.07 12.90
C VAL A 49 10.71 3.62 14.35
N ASN A 50 10.45 4.56 15.26
CA ASN A 50 10.25 4.22 16.67
C ASN A 50 8.88 3.56 16.89
N TRP A 51 8.65 3.05 18.10
CA TRP A 51 7.44 2.29 18.40
C TRP A 51 6.15 3.14 18.36
N LEU A 52 6.20 4.39 18.80
CA LEU A 52 5.03 5.29 18.83
C LEU A 52 4.56 5.58 17.41
N VAL A 53 5.50 5.93 16.54
CA VAL A 53 5.25 6.18 15.12
C VAL A 53 4.73 4.92 14.43
N ALA A 54 5.28 3.74 14.76
CA ALA A 54 4.77 2.48 14.24
C ALA A 54 3.31 2.23 14.64
N MET A 55 2.92 2.51 15.89
CA MET A 55 1.52 2.33 16.33
C MET A 55 0.58 3.31 15.65
N TYR A 56 0.98 4.58 15.52
CA TYR A 56 0.23 5.57 14.75
C TYR A 56 -0.06 5.06 13.34
N TYR A 57 0.97 4.63 12.60
CA TYR A 57 0.78 4.12 11.25
C TYR A 57 0.04 2.78 11.18
N LYS A 58 0.06 1.97 12.24
CA LYS A 58 -0.71 0.72 12.29
C LYS A 58 -2.21 1.00 12.33
N LEU A 59 -2.62 2.08 12.99
CA LEU A 59 -4.02 2.55 13.03
C LEU A 59 -4.43 3.26 11.75
N HIS A 60 -3.50 3.97 11.10
CA HIS A 60 -3.72 4.71 9.86
C HIS A 60 -3.38 3.91 8.59
N LYS A 61 -3.16 2.60 8.71
CA LYS A 61 -2.78 1.74 7.60
C LYS A 61 -3.88 1.69 6.53
N VAL A 62 -3.46 1.79 5.28
CA VAL A 62 -4.31 1.67 4.09
C VAL A 62 -4.08 0.34 3.38
N LYS A 63 -5.10 -0.14 2.66
CA LYS A 63 -5.03 -1.26 1.74
C LYS A 63 -4.84 -0.71 0.33
N LYS A 64 -3.93 -1.32 -0.42
CA LYS A 64 -3.76 -1.09 -1.86
C LYS A 64 -4.92 -1.81 -2.57
N VAL A 65 -5.68 -1.09 -3.39
CA VAL A 65 -6.76 -1.65 -4.21
C VAL A 65 -6.67 -1.01 -5.58
N TYR A 66 -6.91 -1.77 -6.64
CA TYR A 66 -7.10 -1.22 -7.96
C TYR A 66 -8.58 -1.19 -8.25
N LEU A 67 -9.09 -0.02 -8.63
CA LEU A 67 -10.50 0.20 -8.87
C LEU A 67 -10.68 0.67 -10.31
N TRP A 68 -11.66 0.11 -11.01
CA TRP A 68 -11.99 0.53 -12.36
C TRP A 68 -12.64 1.91 -12.37
N CYS A 69 -12.18 2.79 -13.25
CA CYS A 69 -12.82 4.08 -13.50
C CYS A 69 -13.43 4.08 -14.90
N ASP A 70 -14.74 4.29 -14.99
CA ASP A 70 -15.46 4.32 -16.27
C ASP A 70 -15.00 5.46 -17.20
N ASN A 71 -14.53 6.58 -16.63
CA ASN A 71 -14.06 7.73 -17.40
C ASN A 71 -12.65 7.53 -17.94
N CYS A 72 -11.73 6.99 -17.12
CA CYS A 72 -10.38 6.66 -17.57
C CYS A 72 -10.34 5.35 -18.40
N GLN A 73 -11.41 4.55 -18.36
CA GLN A 73 -11.46 3.19 -18.91
C GLN A 73 -10.26 2.33 -18.47
N ASP A 74 -9.83 2.50 -17.22
CA ASP A 74 -8.65 1.81 -16.68
C ASP A 74 -8.76 1.56 -15.17
N HIS A 75 -7.94 0.62 -14.69
CA HIS A 75 -7.76 0.31 -13.27
C HIS A 75 -6.82 1.30 -12.62
N ASN A 76 -7.38 2.15 -11.77
CA ASN A 76 -6.62 3.15 -11.04
C ASN A 76 -6.23 2.65 -9.65
N LEU A 77 -4.98 2.92 -9.29
CA LEU A 77 -4.45 2.63 -7.97
C LEU A 77 -5.16 3.49 -6.93
N ASN A 78 -5.66 2.86 -5.87
CA ASN A 78 -6.34 3.52 -4.76
C ASN A 78 -5.82 3.02 -3.41
N PHE A 79 -5.85 3.90 -2.41
CA PHE A 79 -5.42 3.62 -1.05
C PHE A 79 -6.56 3.81 -0.06
N LEU A 80 -7.12 2.72 0.44
CA LEU A 80 -8.33 2.73 1.26
C LEU A 80 -8.04 2.37 2.71
N LYS A 81 -8.59 3.12 3.67
CA LYS A 81 -8.53 2.72 5.08
C LYS A 81 -9.37 1.46 5.32
N LYS A 82 -8.87 0.58 6.20
CA LYS A 82 -9.44 -0.74 6.47
C LYS A 82 -10.89 -0.65 7.00
N ARG A 83 -11.79 -1.45 6.40
CA ARG A 83 -13.21 -1.72 6.77
C ARG A 83 -14.14 -0.52 6.73
N ASP A 84 -14.54 -0.10 5.54
CA ASP A 84 -15.93 0.28 5.27
C ASP A 84 -16.14 0.19 3.75
N ASP A 85 -17.08 -0.63 3.28
CA ASP A 85 -17.49 -0.66 1.86
C ASP A 85 -17.96 0.74 1.42
N LYS A 86 -18.45 1.54 2.38
CA LYS A 86 -18.77 2.97 2.21
C LYS A 86 -17.57 3.83 1.81
N ASN A 87 -16.35 3.45 2.16
CA ASN A 87 -15.14 4.19 1.75
C ASN A 87 -14.74 3.85 0.31
N ILE A 88 -15.09 2.65 -0.18
CA ILE A 88 -14.91 2.26 -1.59
C ILE A 88 -15.89 3.06 -2.46
N LEU A 89 -17.16 3.08 -2.06
CA LEU A 89 -18.25 3.85 -2.69
C LEU A 89 -18.02 5.37 -2.75
N ASN A 90 -17.15 5.90 -1.89
CA ASN A 90 -16.79 7.32 -1.85
C ASN A 90 -15.35 7.59 -2.34
N SER A 91 -14.68 6.57 -2.89
CA SER A 91 -13.35 6.76 -3.45
C SER A 91 -13.42 7.50 -4.78
N GLU A 92 -12.51 8.44 -4.96
CA GLU A 92 -12.36 9.20 -6.20
C GLU A 92 -11.17 8.63 -6.98
N CYS A 93 -11.29 8.60 -8.29
CA CYS A 93 -10.20 8.24 -9.17
C CYS A 93 -9.02 9.20 -8.96
N LEU A 94 -7.85 8.68 -8.61
CA LEU A 94 -6.66 9.51 -8.40
C LEU A 94 -6.16 10.21 -9.68
N MET A 95 -6.63 9.79 -10.85
CA MET A 95 -6.24 10.38 -12.15
C MET A 95 -7.23 11.45 -12.64
N CYS A 96 -8.54 11.22 -12.49
CA CYS A 96 -9.56 12.13 -13.05
C CYS A 96 -10.52 12.74 -12.02
N GLY A 97 -10.43 12.34 -10.74
CA GLY A 97 -11.25 12.89 -9.65
C GLY A 97 -12.71 12.43 -9.62
N GLU A 98 -13.16 11.59 -10.55
CA GLU A 98 -14.54 11.08 -10.54
C GLU A 98 -14.75 10.00 -9.48
N LYS A 99 -15.97 9.94 -8.93
CA LYS A 99 -16.37 8.87 -8.00
C LYS A 99 -16.33 7.51 -8.71
N ILE A 100 -15.61 6.57 -8.11
CA ILE A 100 -15.53 5.20 -8.59
C ILE A 100 -16.83 4.50 -8.23
N LYS A 101 -17.52 3.96 -9.23
CA LYS A 101 -18.67 3.07 -9.02
C LYS A 101 -18.13 1.66 -8.80
N ASP A 102 -18.60 1.00 -7.74
CA ASP A 102 -18.19 -0.36 -7.38
C ASP A 102 -18.28 -1.30 -8.60
N MET A 103 -17.14 -1.78 -9.06
CA MET A 103 -17.03 -3.16 -9.53
C MET A 103 -16.05 -3.84 -8.57
N GLU A 104 -16.58 -4.65 -7.65
CA GLU A 104 -15.78 -5.60 -6.88
C GLU A 104 -15.15 -6.60 -7.85
N ILE A 105 -14.01 -6.25 -8.41
CA ILE A 105 -13.15 -7.22 -9.07
C ILE A 105 -12.20 -7.71 -7.99
N GLU A 106 -12.47 -8.90 -7.46
CA GLU A 106 -11.48 -9.66 -6.70
C GLU A 106 -10.32 -9.93 -7.64
N ILE A 107 -9.28 -9.10 -7.57
CA ILE A 107 -8.05 -9.31 -8.31
C ILE A 107 -7.33 -10.48 -7.65
N ASP A 108 -7.55 -11.66 -8.24
CA ASP A 108 -6.75 -12.87 -8.09
C ASP A 108 -5.25 -12.52 -8.27
N ASP A 109 -4.38 -13.13 -7.46
CA ASP A 109 -2.92 -13.03 -7.56
C ASP A 109 -2.39 -13.31 -8.99
N ASP A 110 -3.15 -14.00 -9.84
CA ASP A 110 -2.84 -14.23 -11.26
C ASP A 110 -3.06 -13.00 -12.16
N MET A 111 -3.93 -12.05 -11.81
CA MET A 111 -4.09 -10.80 -12.56
C MET A 111 -2.92 -9.82 -12.32
N VAL A 112 -2.33 -9.85 -11.12
CA VAL A 112 -1.13 -9.04 -10.79
C VAL A 112 0.07 -9.48 -11.64
N LYS A 113 0.23 -10.80 -11.85
CA LYS A 113 1.30 -11.34 -12.69
C LYS A 113 1.19 -10.91 -14.15
N GLN A 114 -0.02 -10.74 -14.69
CA GLN A 114 -0.21 -10.32 -16.08
C GLN A 114 0.15 -8.84 -16.32
N LEU A 115 0.09 -8.00 -15.27
CA LEU A 115 0.50 -6.59 -15.35
C LEU A 115 2.02 -6.42 -15.28
N GLU A 116 2.73 -7.33 -14.61
CA GLU A 116 4.21 -7.30 -14.48
C GLU A 116 4.97 -7.88 -15.69
N ILE A 117 4.28 -8.54 -16.63
CA ILE A 117 4.91 -9.23 -17.80
C ILE A 117 4.88 -8.37 -19.07
N LYS A 118 4.27 -7.17 -19.05
CA LYS A 118 4.15 -6.31 -20.24
C LYS A 118 5.34 -5.38 -20.52
N ASP A 119 6.45 -5.54 -19.80
CA ASP A 119 7.74 -4.89 -20.09
C ASP A 119 8.70 -5.82 -20.86
#